data_AF-A0A5S3XYI9-F1
#
_entry.id   AF-A0A5S3XYI9-F1
#
_cell.length_a   1.000
_cell.length_b   1.000
_cell.length_c   1.000
_cell.angle_alpha   90.00
_cell.angle_beta   90.00
_cell.angle_gamma   90.00
#
_symmetry.space_group_name_H-M   'P 1'
#
loop_
_entity.id
_entity.type
_entity.pdbx_description
1 polymer ?
#
loop_
_entity_poly.entity_id
_entity_poly.type
_entity_poly.pdbx_seq_one_letter_code
_entity_poly.pdbx_strand_id
1 'polypeptide(L)' 'LVRTKLLPENPVEQFKLNPELPTFYVARLNAPSDIAALDSVCQQLQLPRPKHLQTLAGKEIPRFIGLQNPT' A
#
# COMPACT_ATOMS: atom_id res chain seq x y z
N LEU A 1 -15.77 16.32 -18.63
CA LEU A 1 -14.38 16.38 -18.10
C LEU A 1 -14.00 15.00 -17.57
N VAL A 2 -13.18 14.25 -18.30
CA VAL A 2 -12.70 12.93 -17.86
C VAL A 2 -11.59 13.16 -16.84
N ARG A 3 -11.80 12.71 -15.59
CA ARG A 3 -10.76 12.72 -14.55
C ARG A 3 -9.88 11.49 -14.72
N THR A 4 -8.88 11.59 -15.58
CA THR A 4 -7.86 10.53 -15.68
C THR A 4 -6.86 10.71 -14.54
N LYS A 5 -6.81 9.75 -13.61
CA LYS A 5 -5.66 9.64 -12.70
C LYS A 5 -4.55 8.97 -13.49
N LEU A 6 -3.57 9.74 -13.96
CA LEU A 6 -2.34 9.19 -14.51
C LEU A 6 -1.67 8.37 -13.40
N LEU A 7 -1.50 7.08 -13.66
CA LEU A 7 -0.79 6.21 -12.74
C LEU A 7 0.70 6.53 -12.89
N PRO A 8 1.40 6.88 -11.80
CA PRO A 8 2.82 7.18 -11.85
C PRO A 8 3.61 5.96 -12.30
N GLU A 9 4.54 6.13 -13.25
CA GLU A 9 5.41 5.06 -13.75
C GLU A 9 6.40 4.57 -12.68
N ASN A 10 6.92 5.50 -11.87
CA ASN A 10 7.77 5.18 -10.72
C ASN A 10 7.35 6.02 -9.51
N PRO A 11 6.38 5.54 -8.70
CA PRO A 11 5.86 6.31 -7.58
C PRO A 11 6.91 6.59 -6.50
N VAL A 12 7.94 5.75 -6.37
CA VAL A 12 8.98 5.92 -5.34
C VAL A 12 9.80 7.16 -5.63
N GLU A 13 10.29 7.30 -6.86
CA GLU A 13 11.05 8.47 -7.30
C GLU A 13 10.17 9.71 -7.41
N GLN A 14 8.98 9.58 -7.99
CA GLN A 14 8.08 10.72 -8.26
C GLN A 14 7.53 11.35 -6.97
N PHE A 15 7.29 10.56 -5.93
CA PHE A 15 6.83 11.07 -4.63
C PHE A 15 7.92 11.12 -3.56
N LYS A 16 9.18 10.79 -3.90
CA LYS A 16 10.31 10.73 -2.96
C LYS A 16 9.95 9.94 -1.70
N LEU A 17 9.30 8.79 -1.89
CA LEU A 17 8.88 7.95 -0.77
C LEU A 17 10.14 7.46 -0.04
N ASN A 18 10.24 7.73 1.26
CA ASN A 18 11.28 7.16 2.09
C ASN A 18 10.80 5.81 2.64
N PRO A 19 11.32 4.66 2.15
CA PRO A 19 10.90 3.35 2.59
C PRO A 19 11.26 3.04 4.04
N GLU A 20 12.16 3.82 4.65
CA GLU A 20 12.55 3.69 6.06
C GLU A 20 11.47 4.21 7.01
N LEU A 21 10.55 5.04 6.52
CA LEU A 21 9.43 5.51 7.31
C LEU A 21 8.33 4.45 7.40
N PRO A 22 7.58 4.39 8.52
CA PRO A 22 6.41 3.53 8.65
C PRO A 22 5.42 3.76 7.52
N THR A 23 5.26 2.76 6.66
CA THR A 23 4.42 2.84 5.47
C THR A 23 3.16 1.99 5.63
N PHE A 24 2.01 2.60 5.36
CA PHE A 24 0.69 1.98 5.37
C PHE A 24 0.02 2.10 4.02
N TYR A 25 -0.77 1.09 3.66
CA TYR A 25 -1.48 1.01 2.40
C TYR A 25 -2.98 1.01 2.66
N VAL A 26 -3.67 1.97 2.07
CA VAL A 26 -5.12 2.12 2.22
C VAL A 26 -5.80 1.77 0.91
N ALA A 27 -6.71 0.79 0.95
CA ALA A 27 -7.54 0.41 -0.19
C ALA A 27 -9.02 0.55 0.16
N ARG A 28 -9.85 0.76 -0.87
CA ARG A 28 -11.30 0.92 -0.67
C ARG A 28 -11.93 -0.36 -0.11
N LEU A 29 -11.56 -1.51 -0.67
CA LEU A 29 -12.11 -2.81 -0.28
C LEU A 29 -11.07 -3.62 0.46
N ASN A 30 -11.53 -4.40 1.44
CA ASN A 30 -10.75 -5.43 2.11
C ASN A 30 -10.82 -6.75 1.33
N ALA A 31 -10.44 -6.71 0.05
CA ALA A 31 -10.49 -7.87 -0.82
C ALA A 31 -9.13 -8.61 -0.80
N PRO A 32 -9.11 -9.96 -0.63
CA PRO A 32 -7.87 -10.73 -0.69
C PRO A 32 -7.10 -10.58 -2.02
N SER A 33 -7.83 -10.42 -3.13
CA SER A 33 -7.27 -10.15 -4.45
C SER A 33 -6.52 -8.82 -4.50
N ASP A 34 -7.06 -7.78 -3.90
CA ASP A 34 -6.44 -6.44 -3.86
C ASP A 34 -5.14 -6.49 -3.04
N ILE A 35 -5.16 -7.18 -1.89
CA ILE A 35 -3.96 -7.39 -1.07
C ILE A 35 -2.89 -8.15 -1.85
N ALA A 36 -3.27 -9.21 -2.58
CA ALA A 36 -2.33 -9.99 -3.38
C ALA A 36 -1.71 -9.19 -4.53
N ALA A 37 -2.52 -8.40 -5.24
CA ALA A 37 -2.05 -7.53 -6.31
C ALA A 37 -1.11 -6.45 -5.79
N LEU A 38 -1.48 -5.79 -4.68
CA LEU A 38 -0.66 -4.78 -4.02
C LEU A 38 0.68 -5.37 -3.55
N ASP A 39 0.65 -6.56 -2.93
CA ASP A 39 1.84 -7.24 -2.43
C ASP A 39 2.86 -7.53 -3.54
N SER A 40 2.37 -7.96 -4.71
CA SER A 40 3.19 -8.19 -5.91
C SER A 40 3.88 -6.91 -6.37
N VAL A 41 3.13 -5.81 -6.50
CA VAL A 41 3.67 -4.51 -6.92
C VAL A 41 4.68 -3.97 -5.90
N CYS A 42 4.36 -4.06 -4.60
CA CYS A 42 5.29 -3.65 -3.54
C CYS A 42 6.62 -4.41 -3.62
N GLN A 43 6.60 -5.70 -3.94
CA GLN A 43 7.83 -6.48 -4.09
C GLN A 43 8.64 -6.07 -5.31
N GLN A 44 7.99 -5.77 -6.44
CA GLN A 44 8.68 -5.28 -7.65
C GLN A 44 9.35 -3.92 -7.41
N LEU A 45 8.70 -3.05 -6.63
CA LEU A 45 9.18 -1.70 -6.31
C LEU A 45 10.07 -1.63 -5.06
N GLN A 46 10.44 -2.78 -4.47
CA GLN A 46 11.20 -2.86 -3.21
C GLN A 46 10.58 -2.07 -2.05
N LEU A 47 9.26 -1.96 -2.05
CA LEU A 47 8.48 -1.30 -1.01
C LEU A 47 8.14 -2.28 0.14
N PRO A 48 7.88 -1.75 1.35
CA PRO A 48 7.49 -2.58 2.48
C PRO A 48 6.24 -3.42 2.17
N ARG A 49 6.26 -4.70 2.50
CA ARG A 49 5.20 -5.64 2.11
C ARG A 49 3.90 -5.34 2.87
N PRO A 50 2.74 -5.20 2.20
CA PRO A 50 1.46 -4.86 2.84
C PRO A 50 0.92 -5.96 3.76
N LYS A 51 1.35 -7.22 3.55
CA LYS A 51 0.98 -8.38 4.38
C LYS A 51 1.72 -8.44 5.72
N HIS A 52 2.79 -7.65 5.87
CA HIS A 52 3.59 -7.66 7.08
C HIS A 52 3.02 -6.67 8.10
N LEU A 53 3.36 -6.87 9.37
CA LEU A 53 3.08 -5.90 10.42
C LEU A 53 4.07 -4.73 10.32
N GLN A 54 3.64 -3.58 10.82
CA GLN A 54 4.46 -2.38 11.04
C GLN A 54 4.45 -2.07 12.52
N THR A 55 5.62 -1.83 13.08
CA THR A 55 5.75 -1.33 14.45
C THR A 55 5.49 0.17 14.45
N LEU A 56 4.50 0.60 15.22
CA LEU A 56 4.21 2.01 15.47
C LEU A 56 4.03 2.20 16.98
N ALA A 57 4.83 3.09 17.58
CA ALA A 57 4.81 3.36 19.02
C ALA A 57 4.89 2.08 19.89
N GLY A 58 5.72 1.11 19.47
CA GLY A 58 5.91 -0.17 20.16
C GLY A 58 4.77 -1.19 19.99
N LYS A 59 3.76 -0.89 19.16
CA LYS A 59 2.67 -1.82 18.82
C LYS A 59 2.81 -2.32 17.40
N GLU A 60 2.56 -3.60 17.19
CA GLU A 60 2.48 -4.18 15.86
C GLU A 60 1.08 -3.98 15.28
N ILE A 61 1.01 -3.30 14.15
CA ILE A 61 -0.26 -3.04 13.44
C ILE A 61 -0.17 -3.47 11.99
N PRO A 62 -1.27 -3.96 11.38
CA PRO A 62 -1.29 -4.31 9.96
C PRO A 62 -0.92 -3.11 9.08
N ARG A 63 -0.06 -3.32 8.09
CA ARG A 63 0.27 -2.28 7.10
C ARG A 63 -0.89 -2.00 6.15
N PHE A 64 -1.75 -2.99 5.91
CA PHE A 64 -2.91 -2.85 5.03
C PHE A 64 -4.16 -2.45 5.82
N ILE A 65 -4.86 -1.44 5.30
CA ILE A 65 -6.11 -0.92 5.85
C ILE A 65 -7.16 -0.90 4.74
N GLY A 66 -8.10 -1.85 4.78
CA GLY A 66 -9.29 -1.84 3.92
C GLY A 66 -10.38 -0.98 4.55
N LEU A 67 -10.93 -0.03 3.79
CA LEU A 67 -11.96 0.88 4.31
C LEU A 67 -13.35 0.22 4.42
N GLN A 68 -13.63 -0.79 3.60
CA GLN A 68 -14.92 -1.47 3.53
C GLN A 68 -14.71 -2.97 3.33
N ASN A 69 -15.51 -3.80 4.01
CA ASN A 69 -15.55 -5.22 3.69
C ASN A 69 -16.35 -5.43 2.39
N PRO A 70 -15.91 -6.30 1.48
CA PRO A 70 -16.72 -6.66 0.32
C PRO A 70 -18.06 -7.22 0.81
N THR A 71 -19.15 -6.70 0.26
CA THR A 71 -20.53 -7.12 0.54
C THR A 71 -20.89 -8.37 -0.26
#